data_AF-U1Y9H4-F1
#
_entry.id   AF-U1Y9H4-F1
#
_cell.length_a   1.000
_cell.length_b   1.000
_cell.length_c   1.000
_cell.angle_alpha   90.00
_cell.angle_beta   90.00
_cell.angle_gamma   90.00
#
_symmetry.space_group_name_H-M   'P 1'
#
loop_
_entity.id
_entity.type
_entity.pdbx_description
1 polymer ?
#
loop_
_entity_poly.entity_id
_entity_poly.type
_entity_poly.pdbx_seq_one_letter_code
_entity_poly.pdbx_strand_id
1 'polypeptide(L)' 'MRTGKIKGAVYMARRRGVMSEQFKYELAKDLGFYETVQREGWGGITTRDAGNMVKRAIQLAEESLAKQNPTK' A
#
# COMPACT_ATOMS: atom_id res chain seq x y z
N MET A 1 4.85 13.61 48.33
CA MET A 1 4.41 12.40 47.60
C MET A 1 4.65 12.60 46.11
N ARG A 2 5.34 11.64 45.50
CA ARG A 2 5.70 11.58 44.08
C ARG A 2 4.47 11.24 43.23
N THR A 3 4.45 11.79 42.01
CA THR A 3 4.15 11.19 40.68
C THR A 3 3.55 12.31 39.82
N GLY A 4 4.30 13.04 39.00
CA GLY A 4 5.10 12.50 37.91
C GLY A 4 4.17 12.04 36.77
N LYS A 5 3.51 12.98 36.08
CA LYS A 5 2.73 12.66 34.86
C LYS A 5 3.68 12.07 33.83
N ILE A 6 3.45 10.79 33.56
CA ILE A 6 4.16 9.96 32.59
C ILE A 6 4.01 10.53 31.18
N LYS A 7 5.13 11.09 30.70
CA LYS A 7 5.76 10.91 29.39
C LYS A 7 4.82 10.55 28.22
N GLY A 8 4.73 11.48 27.27
CA GLY A 8 5.10 11.21 25.88
C GLY A 8 4.56 9.93 25.25
N ALA A 9 3.23 9.78 25.19
CA ALA A 9 2.63 9.02 24.10
C ALA A 9 2.65 9.91 22.85
N VAL A 10 3.83 10.06 22.25
CA VAL A 10 3.91 10.50 20.85
C VAL A 10 3.04 9.49 20.11
N TYR A 11 1.89 9.94 19.61
CA TYR A 11 1.02 9.13 18.79
C TYR A 11 1.90 8.71 17.60
N MET A 12 2.48 7.52 17.67
CA MET A 12 3.37 7.01 16.64
C MET A 12 2.44 6.83 15.45
N ALA A 13 2.36 7.86 14.61
CA ALA A 13 1.51 7.90 13.44
C ALA A 13 1.81 6.61 12.70
N ARG A 14 0.86 5.66 12.77
CA ARG A 14 1.00 4.35 12.13
C ARG A 14 1.45 4.67 10.73
N ARG A 15 2.68 4.29 10.36
CA ARG A 15 3.25 4.60 9.04
C ARG A 15 2.30 3.99 8.02
N ARG A 16 1.36 4.80 7.52
CA ARG A 16 0.41 4.35 6.51
C ARG A 16 1.27 4.10 5.30
N GLY A 17 1.29 2.86 4.83
CA GLY A 17 1.92 2.53 3.57
C GLY A 17 1.34 3.41 2.46
N VAL A 18 2.12 3.64 1.41
CA VAL A 18 1.69 4.41 0.24
C VAL A 18 0.43 3.79 -0.40
N MET A 19 0.31 2.46 -0.31
CA MET A 19 -0.85 1.68 -0.75
C MET A 19 -1.58 1.08 0.45
N SER A 20 -2.93 1.08 0.40
CA SER A 20 -3.75 0.34 1.37
C SER A 20 -3.56 -1.17 1.17
N GLU A 21 -3.76 -1.96 2.24
CA GLU A 21 -3.68 -3.43 2.14
C GLU A 21 -4.67 -3.98 1.12
N GLN A 22 -5.91 -3.47 1.12
CA GLN A 22 -6.92 -3.85 0.14
C GLN A 22 -6.43 -3.64 -1.29
N PHE A 23 -5.87 -2.46 -1.58
CA PHE A 23 -5.40 -2.15 -2.93
C PHE A 23 -4.25 -3.05 -3.36
N LYS A 24 -3.34 -3.41 -2.45
CA LYS A 24 -2.28 -4.39 -2.76
C LYS A 24 -2.87 -5.74 -3.18
N TYR A 25 -3.90 -6.23 -2.47
CA TYR A 25 -4.55 -7.50 -2.81
C TYR A 25 -5.34 -7.43 -4.12
N GLU A 26 -5.97 -6.31 -4.44
CA GLU A 26 -6.63 -6.09 -5.74
C GLU A 26 -5.60 -6.14 -6.87
N LEU A 27 -4.48 -5.43 -6.75
CA LEU A 27 -3.39 -5.50 -7.72
C LEU A 27 -2.83 -6.91 -7.88
N ALA A 28 -2.69 -7.67 -6.79
CA ALA A 28 -2.21 -9.04 -6.85
C ALA A 28 -3.18 -9.95 -7.63
N LYS A 29 -4.50 -9.71 -7.54
CA LYS A 29 -5.51 -10.42 -8.34
C LYS A 29 -5.42 -10.03 -9.81
N ASP A 30 -5.38 -8.73 -10.10
CA ASP A 30 -5.31 -8.21 -11.47
C ASP A 30 -4.06 -8.68 -12.22
N LEU A 31 -2.94 -8.80 -11.49
CA LEU A 31 -1.64 -9.20 -12.04
C LEU A 31 -1.38 -10.71 -11.94
N GLY A 32 -2.30 -11.49 -11.38
CA GLY A 32 -2.27 -12.95 -11.42
C GLY A 32 -1.31 -13.63 -10.42
N PHE A 33 -0.88 -12.94 -9.35
CA PHE A 33 0.01 -13.53 -8.33
C PHE A 33 -0.61 -13.56 -6.93
N TYR A 34 -1.92 -13.32 -6.83
CA TYR A 34 -2.66 -13.38 -5.56
C TYR A 34 -2.48 -14.70 -4.80
N GLU A 35 -2.48 -15.83 -5.50
CA GLU A 35 -2.31 -17.15 -4.88
C GLU A 35 -0.97 -17.29 -4.16
N THR A 36 0.12 -16.77 -4.75
CA THR A 36 1.44 -16.73 -4.12
C THR A 36 1.39 -15.92 -2.82
N VAL A 37 0.72 -14.77 -2.83
CA VAL A 37 0.55 -13.95 -1.63
C VAL A 37 -0.24 -14.69 -0.55
N GLN A 38 -1.28 -15.45 -0.92
CA GLN A 38 -2.06 -16.23 0.04
C GLN A 38 -1.25 -17.37 0.66
N ARG A 39 -0.44 -18.07 -0.14
CA ARG A 39 0.30 -19.25 0.30
C ARG A 39 1.61 -18.92 1.02
N GLU A 40 2.34 -17.93 0.51
CA GLU A 40 3.73 -17.66 0.90
C GLU A 40 3.89 -16.26 1.50
N GLY A 41 2.83 -15.46 1.49
CA GLY A 41 2.88 -14.05 1.89
C GLY A 41 3.56 -13.17 0.85
N TRP A 42 3.65 -11.87 1.16
CA TRP A 42 4.30 -10.89 0.29
C TRP A 42 5.80 -11.15 0.06
N GLY A 43 6.45 -11.93 0.93
CA GLY A 43 7.85 -12.33 0.75
C GLY A 43 8.07 -13.40 -0.31
N GLY A 44 7.02 -14.10 -0.75
CA GLY A 44 7.10 -15.16 -1.77
C GLY A 44 6.97 -14.68 -3.22
N ILE A 45 6.60 -13.41 -3.44
CA ILE A 45 6.47 -12.87 -4.80
C ILE A 45 7.84 -12.63 -5.42
N THR A 46 7.94 -12.71 -6.74
CA THR A 46 9.19 -12.41 -7.44
C THR A 46 9.43 -10.89 -7.51
N THR A 47 10.70 -10.49 -7.74
CA THR A 47 11.03 -9.08 -8.02
C THR A 47 10.24 -8.52 -9.21
N ARG A 48 9.90 -9.37 -10.19
CA ARG A 48 9.09 -8.99 -11.35
C ARG A 48 7.65 -8.67 -10.95
N ASP A 49 7.05 -9.47 -10.07
CA ASP A 49 5.68 -9.25 -9.58
C ASP A 49 5.60 -7.93 -8.81
N ALA A 50 6.56 -7.68 -7.92
CA ALA A 50 6.65 -6.42 -7.19
C ALA A 50 6.81 -5.22 -8.13
N GLY A 51 7.69 -5.32 -9.13
CA GLY A 51 7.88 -4.26 -10.13
C GLY A 51 6.62 -3.99 -10.96
N ASN A 52 5.93 -5.04 -11.40
CA ASN A 52 4.67 -4.93 -12.13
C ASN A 52 3.55 -4.32 -11.27
N MET A 53 3.49 -4.68 -9.99
CA MET A 53 2.55 -4.08 -9.03
C MET A 53 2.75 -2.58 -8.92
N VAL A 54 3.99 -2.13 -8.68
CA VAL A 54 4.29 -0.70 -8.54
C VAL A 54 3.98 0.04 -9.85
N LYS A 55 4.37 -0.53 -10.99
CA LYS A 55 4.06 0.04 -12.31
C LYS A 55 2.55 0.21 -12.51
N ARG A 56 1.76 -0.83 -12.21
CA ARG A 56 0.30 -0.77 -12.35
C ARG A 56 -0.34 0.24 -11.40
N ALA A 57 0.15 0.32 -10.16
CA ALA A 57 -0.31 1.31 -9.19
C ALA A 57 -0.10 2.75 -9.67
N ILE A 58 1.07 3.05 -10.26
CA ILE A 58 1.37 4.37 -10.83
C ILE A 58 0.43 4.69 -11.99
N GLN A 59 0.24 3.75 -12.92
CA GLN A 59 -0.68 3.93 -14.05
C GLN A 59 -2.10 4.27 -13.58
N LEU A 60 -2.63 3.52 -12.61
CA LEU A 60 -3.96 3.78 -12.05
C LEU A 60 -4.04 5.15 -11.36
N ALA A 61 -2.97 5.58 -10.69
CA ALA A 61 -2.90 6.92 -10.10
C ALA A 61 -2.89 8.02 -11.18
N GLU A 62 -2.10 7.87 -12.25
CA GLU A 62 -2.08 8.79 -13.39
C GLU A 62 -3.45 8.87 -14.08
N GLU A 63 -4.08 7.72 -14.35
CA GLU A 63 -5.44 7.63 -14.90
C GLU A 63 -6.47 8.33 -14.00
N SER A 64 -6.37 8.16 -12.67
CA SER A 64 -7.26 8.82 -11.72
C SER A 64 -7.06 10.34 -11.70
N LEU A 65 -5.82 10.82 -11.73
CA LEU A 65 -5.51 12.26 -11.77
C LEU A 65 -5.98 12.90 -13.07
N ALA A 66 -5.81 12.21 -14.20
CA ALA A 66 -6.30 12.68 -15.50
C ALA A 66 -7.83 12.84 -15.50
N LYS A 67 -8.57 11.95 -14.83
CA LYS A 67 -10.04 12.04 -14.66
C LYS A 67 -10.48 13.14 -13.69
N GLN A 68 -9.65 13.48 -12.71
CA GLN A 68 -9.95 14.49 -11.67
C GLN A 68 -9.72 15.94 -12.11
N ASN A 69 -9.08 16.17 -13.26
CA ASN A 69 -8.99 17.49 -13.86
C ASN A 69 -10.11 17.67 -14.90
N PRO A 70 -11.35 18.05 -14.51
CA PRO A 70 -12.27 18.61 -15.48
C PRO A 70 -11.57 19.85 -16.04
N THR A 71 -11.34 19.83 -17.35
CA THR A 71 -10.80 20.92 -18.12
C THR A 71 -11.53 22.20 -17.70
N LYS A 72 -10.81 23.14 -17.09
CA LYS A 72 -11.33 24.49 -16.87
C LYS A 72 -11.52 25.19 -18.22
#